data_AF-A0A1A8FJJ1-F1
#
_entry.id   AF-A0A1A8FJJ1-F1
#
_cell.length_a   1.000
_cell.length_b   1.000
_cell.length_c   1.000
_cell.angle_alpha   90.00
_cell.angle_beta   90.00
_cell.angle_gamma   90.00
#
_symmetry.space_group_name_H-M   'P 1'
#
loop_
_entity.id
_entity.type
_entity.pdbx_description
1 polymer ?
#
loop_
_entity_poly.entity_id
_entity_poly.type
_entity_poly.pdbx_seq_one_letter_code
_entity_poly.pdbx_strand_id
1 'polypeptide(L)'
;YDELIDTLMENKITPIVTLYHWDLPQVLQEKYGGWQNISMINHFNEFANLCFEKFGNRVKYWITFNNPWSVVVEGYETGEHAPGLRLKGAGAYRAAHHIIK
;
A
#
# COMPACT_ATOMS: atom_id res chain seq x y z
N TYR A 1 12.00 -6.39 10.10
CA TYR A 1 10.60 -6.75 10.43
C TYR A 1 10.51 -8.02 11.27
N ASP A 2 11.26 -9.09 10.95
CA ASP A 2 11.23 -10.34 11.76
C ASP A 2 11.49 -10.09 13.25
N GLU A 3 12.61 -9.49 13.61
CA GLU A 3 12.98 -9.19 15.00
C GLU A 3 11.89 -8.40 15.74
N LEU A 4 11.35 -7.35 15.10
CA LEU A 4 10.25 -6.56 15.66
C LEU A 4 9.01 -7.42 15.94
N ILE A 5 8.61 -8.26 14.99
CA ILE A 5 7.44 -9.14 15.15
C ILE A 5 7.69 -10.16 16.26
N ASP A 6 8.89 -10.76 16.30
CA ASP A 6 9.26 -11.74 17.32
C ASP A 6 9.25 -11.11 18.72
N THR A 7 9.83 -9.91 18.88
CA THR A 7 9.80 -9.16 20.14
C THR A 7 8.37 -8.82 20.59
N LEU A 8 7.47 -8.44 19.67
CA LEU A 8 6.06 -8.21 20.01
C LEU A 8 5.39 -9.48 20.54
N MET A 9 5.64 -10.61 19.88
CA MET A 9 5.07 -11.91 20.26
C MET A 9 5.59 -12.40 21.62
N GLU A 10 6.89 -12.27 21.88
CA GLU A 10 7.51 -12.58 23.17
C GLU A 10 6.89 -11.76 24.32
N ASN A 11 6.52 -10.51 24.03
CA ASN A 11 5.86 -9.61 24.98
C ASN A 11 4.32 -9.75 24.99
N LYS A 12 3.77 -10.78 24.32
CA LYS A 12 2.32 -11.05 24.23
C LYS A 12 1.52 -9.89 23.62
N ILE A 13 2.14 -9.09 22.75
CA ILE A 13 1.50 -8.02 21.99
C ILE A 13 1.13 -8.57 20.62
N THR A 14 -0.16 -8.49 20.27
CA THR A 14 -0.64 -8.94 18.96
C THR A 14 -0.27 -7.92 17.87
N PRO A 15 0.56 -8.29 16.87
CA PRO A 15 0.86 -7.40 15.76
C PRO A 15 -0.34 -7.28 14.81
N ILE A 16 -0.68 -6.04 14.45
CA ILE A 16 -1.60 -5.71 13.35
C ILE A 16 -0.76 -5.00 12.29
N VAL A 17 -0.58 -5.64 11.14
CA VAL A 17 0.33 -5.14 10.10
C VAL A 17 -0.44 -4.49 8.97
N THR A 18 -0.04 -3.27 8.61
CA THR A 18 -0.48 -2.59 7.38
C THR A 18 0.56 -2.83 6.28
N LEU A 19 0.13 -3.30 5.11
CA LEU A 19 1.02 -3.56 3.98
C LEU A 19 1.44 -2.28 3.25
N TYR A 20 0.50 -1.36 3.04
CA TYR A 20 0.74 -0.11 2.33
C TYR A 20 0.30 1.09 3.16
N HIS A 21 1.26 1.98 3.46
CA HIS A 21 1.05 3.20 4.21
C HIS A 21 1.63 4.41 3.45
N TRP A 22 1.17 4.55 2.21
CA TRP A 22 1.41 5.71 1.33
C TRP A 22 2.84 5.80 0.77
N ASP A 23 3.63 4.76 0.97
CA ASP A 23 5.06 4.64 0.72
C ASP A 23 5.35 3.82 -0.55
N LEU A 24 4.71 4.19 -1.66
CA LEU A 24 4.95 3.52 -2.95
C LEU A 24 6.43 3.63 -3.34
N PRO A 25 7.11 2.53 -3.71
CA PRO A 25 8.46 2.60 -4.24
C PRO A 25 8.55 3.53 -5.45
N GLN A 26 9.45 4.50 -5.38
CA GLN A 26 9.63 5.55 -6.40
C GLN A 26 9.80 4.97 -7.82
N VAL A 27 10.53 3.85 -7.95
CA VAL A 27 10.72 3.16 -9.24
C VAL A 27 9.41 2.74 -9.90
N LEU A 28 8.39 2.37 -9.13
CA LEU A 28 7.07 2.00 -9.67
C LEU A 28 6.29 3.22 -10.14
N GLN A 29 6.44 4.34 -9.43
CA GLN A 29 5.87 5.62 -9.85
C GLN A 29 6.51 6.11 -11.16
N GLU A 30 7.84 6.06 -11.27
CA GLU A 30 8.58 6.54 -12.44
C GLU A 30 8.39 5.65 -13.66
N LYS A 31 8.43 4.33 -13.49
CA LYS A 31 8.38 3.38 -14.60
C LYS A 31 6.97 3.13 -15.12
N TYR A 32 5.98 3.12 -14.23
CA TYR A 32 4.61 2.70 -14.58
C TYR A 32 3.57 3.80 -14.36
N GLY A 33 3.86 4.85 -13.60
CA GLY A 33 2.88 5.87 -13.20
C GLY A 33 2.18 5.56 -11.87
N GLY A 34 2.67 4.57 -11.11
CA GLY A 34 2.13 4.17 -9.82
C GLY A 34 0.68 3.72 -9.92
N TRP A 35 -0.16 4.07 -8.95
CA TRP A 35 -1.56 3.61 -8.88
C TRP A 35 -2.44 4.04 -10.06
N GLN A 36 -1.96 4.91 -10.94
CA GLN A 36 -2.62 5.17 -12.23
C GLN A 36 -2.53 3.99 -13.21
N ASN A 37 -1.68 2.99 -12.96
CA ASN A 37 -1.42 1.85 -13.82
C ASN A 37 -1.99 0.55 -13.25
N ILE A 38 -2.68 -0.21 -14.11
CA ILE A 38 -3.28 -1.49 -13.74
C ILE A 38 -2.24 -2.55 -13.33
N SER A 39 -0.98 -2.44 -13.79
CA SER A 39 0.08 -3.37 -13.39
C SER A 39 0.40 -3.33 -11.90
N MET A 40 0.02 -2.25 -11.18
CA MET A 40 0.24 -2.16 -9.73
C MET A 40 -0.50 -3.24 -8.95
N ILE A 41 -1.63 -3.73 -9.46
CA ILE A 41 -2.38 -4.83 -8.83
C ILE A 41 -1.46 -6.06 -8.70
N ASN A 42 -0.75 -6.42 -9.78
CA ASN A 42 0.15 -7.57 -9.76
C ASN A 42 1.37 -7.33 -8.88
N HIS A 43 2.00 -6.16 -8.96
CA HIS A 43 3.15 -5.84 -8.11
C HIS A 43 2.79 -5.82 -6.62
N PHE A 44 1.62 -5.29 -6.27
CA PHE A 44 1.14 -5.31 -4.90
C PHE A 44 0.80 -6.73 -4.43
N ASN A 45 0.19 -7.55 -5.28
CA ASN A 45 -0.10 -8.94 -4.96
C ASN A 45 1.18 -9.77 -4.73
N GLU A 46 2.21 -9.58 -5.56
CA GLU A 46 3.52 -10.22 -5.37
C GLU A 46 4.15 -9.82 -4.03
N PHE A 47 4.11 -8.52 -3.69
CA PHE A 47 4.58 -8.01 -2.41
C PHE A 47 3.78 -8.58 -1.22
N ALA A 48 2.44 -8.58 -1.32
CA ALA A 48 1.57 -9.11 -0.28
C ALA A 48 1.81 -10.62 -0.05
N ASN A 49 1.93 -11.41 -1.13
CA ASN A 49 2.26 -12.83 -1.05
C ASN A 49 3.57 -13.07 -0.31
N LEU A 50 4.63 -12.33 -0.65
CA LEU A 50 5.91 -12.43 0.06
C LEU A 50 5.76 -12.12 1.55
N CYS A 51 5.00 -11.07 1.91
CA CYS A 51 4.73 -10.72 3.30
C CYS A 51 3.95 -11.82 4.03
N PHE A 52 2.93 -12.42 3.39
CA PHE A 52 2.14 -13.49 3.99
C PHE A 52 2.96 -14.77 4.17
N GLU A 53 3.77 -15.14 3.19
CA GLU A 53 4.69 -16.28 3.29
C GLU A 53 5.68 -16.10 4.45
N LYS A 54 6.25 -14.90 4.57
CA LYS A 54 7.31 -14.63 5.55
C LYS A 54 6.79 -14.38 6.97
N PHE A 55 5.62 -13.75 7.11
CA PHE A 55 5.13 -13.27 8.40
C PHE A 55 3.78 -13.85 8.82
N GLY A 56 3.03 -14.52 7.92
CA GLY A 56 1.67 -15.00 8.19
C GLY A 56 1.57 -16.10 9.26
N ASN A 57 2.69 -16.77 9.58
CA ASN A 57 2.75 -17.69 10.71
C ASN A 57 2.57 -16.94 12.06
N ARG A 58 3.04 -15.70 12.16
CA ARG A 58 3.05 -14.87 13.39
C ARG A 58 1.99 -13.76 13.36
N VAL A 59 1.75 -13.15 12.21
CA VAL A 59 0.79 -12.04 12.04
C VAL A 59 -0.57 -12.57 11.60
N LYS A 60 -1.61 -12.29 12.41
CA LYS A 60 -2.98 -12.75 12.17
C LYS A 60 -3.95 -11.66 11.72
N TYR A 61 -3.59 -10.39 11.92
CA TYR A 61 -4.41 -9.25 11.53
C TYR A 61 -3.66 -8.40 10.52
N TRP A 62 -4.29 -8.22 9.37
CA TRP A 62 -3.70 -7.55 8.21
C TRP A 62 -4.60 -6.42 7.73
N ILE A 63 -3.98 -5.31 7.37
CA ILE A 63 -4.59 -4.18 6.69
C ILE A 63 -3.85 -4.05 5.35
N THR A 64 -4.56 -4.05 4.23
CA THR A 64 -3.93 -3.90 2.91
C THR A 64 -3.47 -2.46 2.71
N PHE A 65 -4.41 -1.52 2.75
CA PHE A 65 -4.16 -0.09 2.57
C PHE A 65 -4.60 0.71 3.79
N ASN A 66 -3.71 1.53 4.33
CA ASN A 66 -4.13 2.58 5.25
C ASN A 66 -4.77 3.73 4.48
N ASN A 67 -5.99 4.11 4.87
CA ASN A 67 -6.72 5.29 4.37
C ASN A 67 -6.53 5.54 2.85
N PRO A 68 -7.07 4.64 1.99
CA PRO A 68 -6.88 4.74 0.55
C PRO A 68 -7.50 6.01 -0.06
N TRP A 69 -8.48 6.62 0.61
CA TRP A 69 -9.07 7.89 0.16
C TRP A 69 -8.01 9.00 0.08
N SER A 70 -7.19 9.16 1.13
CA SER A 70 -6.11 10.15 1.15
C SER A 70 -5.08 9.87 0.06
N VAL A 71 -4.69 8.60 -0.15
CA VAL A 71 -3.76 8.20 -1.21
C VAL A 71 -4.25 8.66 -2.58
N VAL A 72 -5.54 8.47 -2.88
CA VAL A 72 -6.07 8.72 -4.22
C VAL A 72 -6.45 10.18 -4.45
N VAL A 73 -7.10 10.82 -3.47
CA VAL A 73 -7.56 12.21 -3.59
C VAL A 73 -6.37 13.15 -3.43
N GLU A 74 -5.61 13.02 -2.35
CA GLU A 74 -4.53 13.95 -2.07
C GLU A 74 -3.29 13.67 -2.95
N GLY A 75 -3.12 12.44 -3.41
CA GLY A 75 -2.03 12.07 -4.33
C GLY A 75 -2.28 12.39 -5.81
N TYR A 76 -3.52 12.27 -6.29
CA TYR A 76 -3.84 12.37 -7.73
C TYR A 76 -4.89 13.42 -8.11
N GLU A 77 -5.65 13.99 -7.17
CA GLU A 77 -6.64 15.06 -7.44
C GLU A 77 -6.14 16.42 -6.95
N THR A 78 -5.87 16.56 -5.64
CA THR A 78 -5.42 17.84 -5.03
C THR A 78 -3.91 18.04 -5.18
N GLY A 79 -3.14 16.95 -5.14
CA GLY A 79 -1.69 16.96 -5.19
C GLY A 79 -1.03 17.44 -3.89
N GLU A 80 -1.74 17.36 -2.77
CA GLU A 80 -1.23 17.70 -1.43
C GLU A 80 -0.32 16.61 -0.84
N HIS A 81 -0.52 15.36 -1.26
CA HIS A 81 0.34 14.23 -0.92
C HIS A 81 1.10 13.71 -2.14
N ALA A 82 2.15 12.92 -1.92
CA ALA A 82 2.81 12.20 -2.99
C ALA A 82 1.79 11.34 -3.79
N PRO A 83 1.92 11.24 -5.12
CA PRO A 83 2.98 11.78 -5.97
C PRO A 83 2.83 13.26 -6.35
N GLY A 84 1.86 13.99 -5.81
CA GLY A 84 1.68 15.44 -6.03
C GLY A 84 1.04 15.77 -7.37
N LEU A 85 0.30 14.82 -7.95
CA LEU A 85 -0.32 15.00 -9.26
C LEU A 85 -1.70 15.66 -9.13
N ARG A 86 -2.06 16.48 -10.12
CA ARG A 86 -3.32 17.23 -10.17
C ARG A 86 -4.16 16.81 -11.38
N LEU A 87 -4.59 15.56 -11.40
CA LEU A 87 -5.30 14.92 -12.51
C LEU A 87 -6.82 15.05 -12.35
N LYS A 88 -7.29 16.30 -12.33
CA LYS A 88 -8.66 16.65 -11.93
C LYS A 88 -9.74 15.80 -12.62
N GLY A 89 -10.62 15.21 -11.82
CA GLY A 89 -11.83 14.50 -12.25
C GLY A 89 -11.65 13.04 -12.68
N ALA A 90 -10.42 12.57 -12.93
CA ALA A 90 -10.19 11.18 -13.38
C ALA A 90 -9.09 10.44 -12.62
N GLY A 91 -8.07 11.15 -12.11
CA GLY A 91 -6.92 10.54 -11.45
C GLY A 91 -7.29 9.77 -10.19
N ALA A 92 -8.02 10.41 -9.27
CA ALA A 92 -8.42 9.78 -8.02
C ALA A 92 -9.27 8.51 -8.26
N TYR A 93 -10.25 8.58 -9.16
CA TYR A 93 -11.12 7.44 -9.46
C TYR A 93 -10.36 6.28 -10.10
N ARG A 94 -9.41 6.55 -11.00
CA ARG A 94 -8.59 5.51 -11.62
C ARG A 94 -7.68 4.82 -10.60
N ALA A 95 -7.00 5.59 -9.75
CA ALA A 95 -6.17 5.02 -8.70
C ALA A 95 -7.01 4.23 -7.69
N ALA A 96 -8.16 4.77 -7.28
CA ALA A 96 -9.08 4.08 -6.38
C ALA A 96 -9.55 2.74 -6.95
N HIS A 97 -9.89 2.71 -8.24
CA HIS A 97 -10.32 1.49 -8.92
C HIS A 97 -9.24 0.40 -8.93
N HIS A 98 -7.97 0.79 -9.04
CA HIS A 98 -6.86 -0.18 -8.96
C HIS A 98 -6.55 -0.61 -7.53
N ILE A 99 -6.70 0.27 -6.54
CA ILE A 99 -6.51 -0.08 -5.12
C ILE A 99 -7.61 -1.02 -4.60
N ILE A 100 -8.84 -0.89 -5.11
CA ILE A 100 -9.99 -1.71 -4.70
C ILE A 100 -10.00 -3.09 -5.37
N LYS A 101 -9.32 -3.24 -6.51
CA LYS A 101 -9.24 -4.49 -7.27
C LYS A 101 -8.19 -5.45 -6.72
#